data_AF-A0A2V5PQX9-F1
#
_entry.id   AF-A0A2V5PQX9-F1
#
_cell.length_a   1.000
_cell.length_b   1.000
_cell.length_c   1.000
_cell.angle_alpha   90.00
_cell.angle_beta   90.00
_cell.angle_gamma   90.00
#
_symmetry.space_group_name_H-M   'P 1'
#
loop_
_entity.id
_entity.type
_entity.pdbx_description
1 polymer ?
#
loop_
_entity_poly.entity_id
_entity_poly.type
_entity_poly.pdbx_seq_one_letter_code
_entity_poly.pdbx_strand_id
1 'polypeptide(L)'
;MQEETFGPVLPIAVVKDEAEAVRQANDSSFGLLASVWTSDTRRGQQIATQIEAGTIIINDVLYTHGAAETPWFGIKQSGTGVTHSKHGLREFARMKHINWDRLPLKTNLWWFPYSEQRRRQFKLLLKLLHKWGLKKWI
;
A
#
# COMPACT_ATOMS: atom_id res chain seq x y z
N MET A 1 -20.22 -18.69 -10.32
CA MET A 1 -18.79 -19.05 -10.29
C MET A 1 -18.28 -18.71 -8.90
N GLN A 2 -18.31 -19.67 -7.97
CA GLN A 2 -18.11 -19.42 -6.53
C GLN A 2 -16.81 -20.04 -5.99
N GLU A 3 -16.36 -21.14 -6.61
CA GLU A 3 -15.16 -21.86 -6.21
C GLU A 3 -14.08 -21.71 -7.28
N GLU A 4 -12.82 -21.79 -6.83
CA GLU A 4 -11.68 -21.77 -7.72
C GLU A 4 -11.58 -23.08 -8.49
N THR A 5 -11.46 -22.99 -9.82
CA THR A 5 -11.57 -24.17 -10.69
C THR A 5 -10.35 -25.08 -10.61
N PHE A 6 -9.13 -24.53 -10.50
CA PHE A 6 -7.86 -25.26 -10.41
C PHE A 6 -7.71 -26.45 -11.40
N GLY A 7 -8.32 -26.33 -12.57
CA GLY A 7 -8.46 -27.40 -13.56
C GLY A 7 -8.73 -26.84 -14.95
N PRO A 8 -8.80 -27.72 -15.97
CA PRO A 8 -8.84 -27.32 -17.38
C PRO A 8 -10.24 -26.87 -17.84
N VAL A 9 -10.95 -26.11 -17.00
CA VAL A 9 -12.29 -25.59 -17.31
C VAL A 9 -12.23 -24.07 -17.26
N LEU A 10 -12.73 -23.40 -18.31
CA LEU A 10 -12.77 -21.95 -18.42
C LEU A 10 -14.23 -21.48 -18.58
N PRO A 11 -14.92 -21.13 -17.48
CA PRO A 11 -16.27 -20.60 -17.55
C PRO A 11 -16.30 -19.21 -18.18
N ILE A 12 -17.33 -18.92 -18.98
CA ILE A 12 -17.54 -17.63 -19.63
C ILE A 12 -18.82 -17.02 -19.05
N ALA A 13 -18.70 -15.84 -18.42
CA ALA A 13 -19.83 -15.04 -17.95
C ALA A 13 -20.01 -13.83 -18.87
N VAL A 14 -21.21 -13.71 -19.47
CA VAL A 14 -21.56 -12.56 -20.29
C VAL A 14 -22.08 -11.45 -19.37
N VAL A 15 -21.57 -10.23 -19.56
CA VAL A 15 -21.98 -9.03 -18.83
C VAL A 15 -22.50 -7.98 -19.80
N LYS A 16 -23.36 -7.07 -19.33
CA LYS A 16 -23.95 -6.05 -20.19
C LYS A 16 -22.99 -4.92 -20.55
N ASP A 17 -22.08 -4.59 -19.63
CA ASP A 17 -21.18 -3.46 -19.70
C ASP A 17 -19.93 -3.65 -18.83
N GLU A 18 -18.99 -2.72 -18.99
CA GLU A 18 -17.72 -2.70 -18.26
C GLU A 18 -17.91 -2.54 -16.75
N ALA A 19 -18.88 -1.72 -16.32
CA ALA A 19 -19.13 -1.51 -14.91
C ALA A 19 -19.63 -2.81 -14.24
N GLU A 20 -20.44 -3.60 -14.94
CA GLU A 20 -20.83 -4.93 -14.51
C GLU A 20 -19.66 -5.91 -14.48
N ALA A 21 -18.77 -5.90 -15.49
CA ALA A 21 -17.55 -6.71 -15.47
C ALA A 21 -16.72 -6.44 -14.19
N VAL A 22 -16.46 -5.18 -13.89
CA VAL A 22 -15.69 -4.77 -12.71
C VAL A 22 -16.40 -5.18 -11.42
N ARG A 23 -17.72 -4.97 -11.31
CA ARG A 23 -18.49 -5.39 -10.13
C ARG A 23 -18.41 -6.89 -9.91
N GLN A 24 -18.62 -7.70 -10.95
CA GLN A 24 -18.57 -9.15 -10.84
C GLN A 24 -17.15 -9.66 -10.56
N ALA A 25 -16.12 -9.05 -11.15
CA ALA A 25 -14.72 -9.39 -10.85
C ALA A 25 -14.37 -9.10 -9.38
N ASN A 26 -14.85 -7.98 -8.85
CA ASN A 26 -14.60 -7.58 -7.46
C ASN A 26 -15.46 -8.36 -6.44
N ASP A 27 -16.57 -8.98 -6.86
CA ASP A 27 -17.40 -9.86 -6.02
C ASP A 27 -16.70 -11.19 -5.66
N SER A 28 -15.61 -11.54 -6.38
CA SER A 28 -14.75 -12.66 -6.05
C SER A 28 -14.08 -12.50 -4.67
N SER A 29 -14.07 -13.57 -3.88
CA SER A 29 -13.29 -13.66 -2.63
C SER A 29 -11.78 -13.78 -2.87
N PHE A 30 -11.38 -14.13 -4.09
CA PHE A 30 -10.00 -14.24 -4.54
C PHE A 30 -9.57 -12.98 -5.32
N GLY A 31 -8.29 -12.62 -5.19
CA GLY A 31 -7.70 -11.42 -5.80
C GLY A 31 -6.19 -11.54 -5.97
N LEU A 32 -5.69 -12.67 -6.48
CA LEU A 32 -4.26 -12.85 -6.78
C LEU A 32 -3.88 -12.07 -8.05
N LEU A 33 -4.53 -12.41 -9.16
CA LEU A 33 -4.26 -11.86 -10.47
C LEU A 33 -5.57 -11.62 -11.23
N ALA A 34 -5.63 -10.52 -11.97
CA ALA A 34 -6.65 -10.26 -12.99
C ALA A 34 -5.99 -9.96 -14.34
N SER A 35 -6.72 -10.22 -15.42
CA SER A 35 -6.27 -9.92 -16.77
C SER A 35 -7.36 -9.16 -17.54
N VAL A 36 -6.99 -8.08 -18.21
CA VAL A 36 -7.90 -7.23 -18.99
C VAL A 36 -7.48 -7.27 -20.45
N TRP A 37 -8.39 -7.69 -21.33
CA TRP A 37 -8.13 -7.81 -22.77
C TRP A 37 -8.94 -6.77 -23.55
N THR A 38 -8.24 -5.93 -24.32
CA THR A 38 -8.84 -4.84 -25.10
C THR A 38 -7.88 -4.33 -26.17
N SER A 39 -8.40 -3.89 -27.31
CA SER A 39 -7.62 -3.17 -28.33
C SER A 39 -7.34 -1.72 -27.92
N ASP A 40 -8.14 -1.14 -27.04
CA ASP A 40 -7.90 0.18 -26.44
C ASP A 40 -7.16 0.03 -25.11
N THR A 41 -5.84 0.22 -25.14
CA THR A 41 -4.98 0.11 -23.96
C THR A 41 -5.31 1.15 -22.89
N ARG A 42 -5.75 2.36 -23.26
CA ARG A 42 -6.11 3.40 -22.29
C ARG A 42 -7.35 3.00 -21.52
N ARG A 43 -8.34 2.44 -22.22
CA ARG A 43 -9.51 1.83 -21.58
C ARG A 43 -9.12 0.66 -20.67
N GLY A 44 -8.20 -0.19 -21.12
CA GLY A 44 -7.67 -1.30 -20.31
C GLY A 44 -7.04 -0.83 -18.99
N GLN A 45 -6.26 0.25 -19.04
CA GLN A 45 -5.67 0.87 -17.85
C GLN A 45 -6.74 1.42 -16.90
N GLN A 46 -7.79 2.07 -17.42
CA GLN A 46 -8.89 2.58 -16.60
C GLN A 46 -9.65 1.45 -15.91
N ILE A 47 -9.92 0.34 -16.61
CA ILE A 47 -10.54 -0.85 -16.02
C ILE A 47 -9.63 -1.43 -14.93
N ALA A 48 -8.34 -1.59 -15.22
CA ALA A 48 -7.37 -2.18 -14.29
C ALA A 48 -7.32 -1.44 -12.96
N THR A 49 -7.45 -0.10 -12.95
CA THR A 49 -7.46 0.68 -11.70
C THR A 49 -8.69 0.46 -10.81
N GLN A 50 -9.75 -0.15 -11.34
CA GLN A 50 -10.99 -0.42 -10.61
C GLN A 50 -11.10 -1.86 -10.11
N ILE A 51 -10.24 -2.76 -10.60
CA ILE A 51 -10.25 -4.18 -10.22
C ILE A 51 -9.44 -4.39 -8.95
N GLU A 52 -10.01 -5.12 -8.00
CA GLU A 52 -9.38 -5.51 -6.75
C GLU A 52 -8.62 -6.83 -6.91
N ALA A 53 -7.36 -6.75 -7.37
CA ALA A 53 -6.41 -7.85 -7.38
C ALA A 53 -4.99 -7.36 -7.08
N GLY A 54 -4.11 -8.26 -6.62
CA GLY A 54 -2.72 -7.89 -6.33
C GLY A 54 -1.90 -7.57 -7.59
N THR A 55 -2.13 -8.32 -8.67
CA THR A 55 -1.54 -8.04 -10.00
C THR A 55 -2.63 -7.93 -11.04
N ILE A 56 -2.61 -6.86 -11.85
CA ILE A 56 -3.46 -6.77 -13.05
C ILE A 56 -2.57 -6.67 -14.29
N ILE A 57 -2.84 -7.52 -15.28
CA ILE A 57 -2.10 -7.56 -16.55
C ILE A 57 -3.04 -7.18 -17.70
N ILE A 58 -2.58 -6.31 -18.59
CA ILE A 58 -3.37 -5.88 -19.76
C ILE A 58 -2.83 -6.61 -20.99
N ASN A 59 -3.73 -7.28 -21.72
CA ASN A 59 -3.44 -8.03 -22.95
C ASN A 59 -2.42 -9.17 -22.80
N ASP A 60 -2.28 -9.71 -21.59
CA ASP A 60 -1.43 -10.87 -21.29
C ASP A 60 -1.88 -11.52 -19.96
N VAL A 61 -1.31 -12.67 -19.61
CA VAL A 61 -1.59 -13.41 -18.38
C VAL A 61 -0.31 -14.07 -17.85
N LEU A 62 -0.16 -14.07 -16.52
CA LEU A 62 0.84 -14.83 -15.75
C LEU A 62 2.34 -14.51 -15.98
N TYR A 63 2.76 -13.87 -17.08
CA TYR A 63 4.18 -13.72 -17.41
C TYR A 63 5.02 -13.04 -16.30
N THR A 64 4.44 -12.10 -15.55
CA THR A 64 5.13 -11.41 -14.44
C THR A 64 5.50 -12.34 -13.29
N HIS A 65 4.85 -13.51 -13.17
CA HIS A 65 5.28 -14.53 -12.21
C HIS A 65 6.70 -15.03 -12.50
N GLY A 66 7.12 -15.06 -13.77
CA GLY A 66 8.48 -15.41 -14.17
C GLY A 66 9.48 -14.24 -14.08
N ALA A 67 9.00 -13.01 -13.85
CA ALA A 67 9.81 -11.80 -13.81
C ALA A 67 10.10 -11.40 -12.35
N ALA A 68 11.26 -11.83 -11.84
CA ALA A 68 11.66 -11.67 -10.44
C ALA A 68 11.76 -10.20 -9.98
N GLU A 69 11.90 -9.25 -10.91
CA GLU A 69 11.91 -7.81 -10.65
C GLU A 69 10.52 -7.23 -10.33
N THR A 70 9.44 -7.91 -10.73
CA THR A 70 8.06 -7.47 -10.49
C THR A 70 7.59 -7.92 -9.11
N PRO A 71 6.84 -7.12 -8.36
CA PRO A 71 6.24 -7.57 -7.11
C PRO A 71 5.14 -8.59 -7.39
N TRP A 72 5.07 -9.65 -6.60
CA TRP A 72 4.04 -10.68 -6.70
C TRP A 72 3.31 -10.81 -5.37
N PHE A 73 2.01 -10.57 -5.36
CA PHE A 73 1.19 -10.64 -4.16
C PHE A 73 -0.28 -10.76 -4.55
N GLY A 74 -1.09 -11.24 -3.60
CA GLY A 74 -2.55 -11.24 -3.70
C GLY A 74 -3.17 -10.33 -2.65
N ILE A 75 -4.47 -10.13 -2.77
CA ILE A 75 -5.31 -9.52 -1.74
C ILE A 75 -6.51 -10.43 -1.44
N LYS A 76 -7.35 -10.04 -0.48
CA LYS A 76 -8.51 -10.82 -0.02
C LYS A 76 -8.07 -12.21 0.49
N GLN A 77 -8.74 -13.29 0.07
CA GLN A 77 -8.36 -14.64 0.46
C GLN A 77 -7.14 -15.18 -0.31
N SER A 78 -6.59 -14.43 -1.27
CA SER A 78 -5.39 -14.85 -2.02
C SER A 78 -4.07 -14.61 -1.28
N GLY A 79 -4.12 -14.12 -0.05
CA GLY A 79 -2.96 -14.01 0.84
C GLY A 79 -2.58 -12.59 1.20
N THR A 80 -1.49 -12.49 1.98
CA THR A 80 -0.94 -11.23 2.50
C THR A 80 0.57 -11.22 2.34
N GLY A 81 1.16 -10.02 2.33
CA GLY A 81 2.59 -9.83 2.13
C GLY A 81 2.96 -9.79 0.66
N VAL A 82 4.25 -9.59 0.37
CA VAL A 82 4.76 -9.45 -0.98
C VAL A 82 5.92 -10.41 -1.20
N THR A 83 5.95 -11.07 -2.35
CA THR A 83 7.13 -11.81 -2.83
C THR A 83 7.69 -11.13 -4.08
N HIS A 84 8.88 -11.58 -4.51
CA HIS A 84 9.63 -11.00 -5.62
C HIS A 84 9.98 -9.52 -5.41
N SER A 85 10.76 -8.97 -6.34
CA SER A 85 11.27 -7.60 -6.32
C SER A 85 12.05 -7.24 -5.05
N LYS A 86 12.42 -5.96 -4.94
CA LYS A 86 12.96 -5.40 -3.69
C LYS A 86 11.96 -5.43 -2.53
N HIS A 87 10.66 -5.53 -2.81
CA HIS A 87 9.61 -5.52 -1.80
C HIS A 87 9.54 -6.85 -1.07
N GLY A 88 9.61 -7.98 -1.78
CA GLY A 88 9.67 -9.30 -1.17
C GLY A 88 10.93 -9.51 -0.34
N LEU A 89 12.08 -8.97 -0.75
CA LEU A 89 13.28 -8.99 0.10
C LEU A 89 13.07 -8.22 1.41
N ARG A 90 12.29 -7.14 1.40
CA ARG A 90 12.00 -6.34 2.60
C ARG A 90 11.06 -7.04 3.57
N GLU A 91 10.21 -7.97 3.14
CA GLU A 91 9.39 -8.81 4.03
C GLU A 91 10.27 -9.67 4.95
N PHE A 92 11.49 -10.03 4.50
CA PHE A 92 12.48 -10.76 5.30
C PHE A 92 13.42 -9.85 6.11
N ALA A 93 13.26 -8.53 6.02
CA ALA A 93 14.07 -7.55 6.72
C ALA A 93 13.28 -6.88 7.85
N ARG A 94 13.96 -6.56 8.96
CA ARG A 94 13.37 -5.74 10.03
C ARG A 94 13.94 -4.33 9.97
N MET A 95 13.05 -3.33 9.99
CA MET A 95 13.46 -1.93 10.06
C MET A 95 14.17 -1.65 11.39
N LYS A 96 15.36 -1.03 11.31
CA LYS A 96 16.09 -0.54 12.48
C LYS A 96 16.08 0.99 12.46
N HIS A 97 15.42 1.60 13.43
CA HIS A 97 15.46 3.05 13.63
C HIS A 97 16.52 3.39 14.69
N ILE A 98 17.45 4.27 14.33
CA ILE A 98 18.46 4.82 15.23
C ILE A 98 18.25 6.33 15.28
N ASN A 99 17.98 6.84 16.47
CA ASN A 99 17.82 8.26 16.72
C ASN A 99 19.04 8.77 17.49
N TRP A 100 19.61 9.89 17.02
CA TRP A 100 20.73 10.55 17.66
C TRP A 100 20.47 12.05 17.73
N ASP A 101 20.69 12.64 18.90
CA ASP A 101 20.56 14.07 19.12
C ASP A 101 21.70 14.81 18.41
N ARG A 102 21.38 15.56 17.36
CA ARG A 102 22.37 16.36 16.60
C ARG A 102 22.96 17.51 17.41
N LEU A 103 22.22 18.02 18.40
CA LEU A 103 22.64 19.14 19.23
C LEU A 103 23.27 18.60 20.52
N PRO A 104 24.44 19.12 20.95
CA PRO A 104 25.11 18.69 22.18
C PRO A 104 24.44 19.30 23.43
N LEU A 105 23.10 19.31 23.46
CA LEU A 105 22.36 19.73 24.65
C LEU A 105 22.49 18.63 25.71
N LYS A 106 23.03 18.98 26.88
CA LYS A 106 23.20 18.03 27.99
C LYS A 106 21.88 17.43 28.47
N THR A 107 20.78 18.15 28.29
CA THR A 107 19.43 17.69 28.65
C THR A 107 18.42 18.25 27.67
N ASN A 108 17.60 17.38 27.09
CA ASN A 108 16.44 17.79 26.32
C ASN A 108 15.42 18.51 27.23
N LEU A 109 14.71 19.51 26.69
CA LEU A 109 13.78 20.35 27.47
C LEU A 109 12.61 19.57 28.09
N TRP A 110 12.27 18.43 27.49
CA TRP A 110 11.23 17.51 27.94
C TRP A 110 11.80 16.32 28.75
N TRP A 111 13.09 16.34 29.09
CA TRP A 111 13.77 15.24 29.77
C TRP A 111 14.33 15.64 31.14
N PHE A 112 14.49 14.66 32.02
CA PHE A 112 14.97 14.84 33.40
C PHE A 112 16.34 15.56 33.46
N PRO A 113 16.61 16.39 34.50
CA PRO A 113 15.75 16.71 35.65
C PRO A 113 14.68 17.74 35.37
N TYR A 114 13.49 17.57 35.97
CA TYR A 114 12.45 18.58 35.91
C TYR A 114 12.65 19.64 37.00
N SER A 115 12.53 20.91 36.63
CA SER A 115 12.50 22.03 37.58
C SER A 115 11.41 23.02 37.16
N GLU A 116 10.85 23.75 38.13
CA GLU A 116 9.80 24.75 37.86
C GLU A 116 10.29 25.84 36.88
N GLN A 117 11.58 26.20 36.94
CA GLN A 117 12.21 27.11 35.98
C GLN A 117 12.18 26.56 34.55
N ARG A 118 12.59 25.30 34.34
CA ARG A 118 12.57 24.64 33.04
C ARG A 118 11.14 24.49 32.51
N ARG A 119 10.19 24.13 33.38
CA ARG A 119 8.77 24.03 33.04
C ARG A 119 8.21 25.39 32.58
N ARG A 120 8.60 26.48 33.23
CA ARG A 120 8.19 27.85 32.85
C ARG A 120 8.81 28.25 31.51
N GLN A 121 10.09 27.98 31.29
CA GLN A 121 10.78 28.24 30.02
C GLN A 121 10.14 27.46 28.86
N PHE A 122 9.85 26.17 29.06
CA PHE A 122 9.18 25.33 28.07
C PHE A 122 7.77 25.82 27.75
N LYS A 123 6.97 26.19 28.76
CA LYS A 123 5.64 26.80 28.55
C LYS A 123 5.72 28.14 27.79
N LEU A 124 6.74 28.96 28.05
CA LEU A 124 6.95 30.21 27.33
C LEU A 124 7.29 29.94 25.85
N LEU A 125 8.20 29.01 25.59
CA LEU A 125 8.56 28.57 24.24
C LEU A 125 7.33 28.06 23.47
N LEU A 126 6.52 27.19 24.08
CA LEU A 126 5.28 26.70 23.49
C LEU A 126 4.29 27.84 23.18
N LYS A 127 4.12 28.80 24.10
CA LYS A 127 3.25 29.97 23.87
C LYS A 127 3.76 30.85 22.73
N LEU A 128 5.08 31.01 22.60
CA LEU A 128 5.70 31.78 21.52
C LEU A 128 5.52 31.06 20.18
N LEU A 129 5.81 29.76 20.11
CA LEU A 129 5.59 28.93 18.91
C LEU A 129 4.12 28.93 18.48
N HIS A 130 3.19 28.87 19.43
CA HIS A 130 1.76 28.94 19.16
C HIS A 130 1.30 30.34 18.72
N LYS A 131 1.87 31.42 19.30
CA LYS A 131 1.59 32.81 18.86
C LYS A 131 2.19 33.14 17.50
N TRP A 132 3.33 32.55 17.14
CA TRP A 132 4.02 32.77 15.85
C TRP A 132 3.44 31.97 14.68
N GLY A 133 2.31 31.27 14.86
CA GLY A 133 1.51 30.81 13.73
C GLY A 133 2.01 29.55 13.03
N LEU A 134 2.53 28.56 13.76
CA LEU A 134 2.64 27.17 13.28
C LEU A 134 1.28 26.44 13.14
N LYS A 135 0.17 27.19 13.08
CA LYS A 135 -1.21 26.72 12.89
C LYS A 135 -1.52 26.15 11.50
N LYS A 136 -0.55 26.11 10.58
CA LYS A 136 -0.74 25.66 9.19
C LYS A 136 -0.30 24.21 8.91
N TRP A 137 0.21 23.48 9.91
CA TRP A 137 0.80 22.14 9.73
C TRP A 137 0.44 21.14 10.87
N ILE A 138 -0.77 21.25 11.43
CA ILE A 138 -1.45 20.19 12.20
C ILE A 138 -2.86 20.06 11.65
#